data_AF-A0AA36G9G3-F1
#
_entry.id   AF-A0AA36G9G3-F1
#
_cell.length_a   1.000
_cell.length_b   1.000
_cell.length_c   1.000
_cell.angle_alpha   90.00
_cell.angle_beta   90.00
_cell.angle_gamma   90.00
#
_symmetry.space_group_name_H-M   'P 1'
#
loop_
_entity.id
_entity.type
_entity.pdbx_description
1 polymer ?
#
loop_
_entity_poly.entity_id
_entity_poly.type
_entity_poly.pdbx_seq_one_letter_code
_entity_poly.pdbx_strand_id
1 'polypeptide(L)'
;MAGQTVPAGRCGTPEELANLASFVCSDYSSWLNGAIIDFDGGQQWFNHGSSIGARELHQMTNDAWGQIEDTIRGRTGKAKSKI
;
A
#
# COMPACT_ATOMS: atom_id res chain seq x y z
N MET A 1 -3.73 -17.19 -3.12
CA MET A 1 -2.41 -16.85 -3.73
C MET A 1 -1.92 -15.57 -3.06
N ALA A 2 -0.66 -15.51 -2.61
CA ALA A 2 -0.14 -14.38 -1.83
C ALA A 2 -0.37 -12.99 -2.47
N GLY A 3 -0.45 -12.92 -3.80
CA GLY A 3 -0.66 -11.67 -4.53
C GLY A 3 -2.03 -10.98 -4.36
N GLN A 4 -2.99 -11.57 -3.64
CA GLN A 4 -4.26 -10.88 -3.31
C GLN A 4 -4.21 -10.07 -2.01
N THR A 5 -3.27 -10.39 -1.12
CA THR A 5 -3.18 -9.78 0.22
C THR A 5 -1.86 -9.07 0.45
N VAL A 6 -0.86 -9.29 -0.41
CA VAL A 6 0.45 -8.67 -0.37
C VAL A 6 0.61 -7.77 -1.60
N PRO A 7 0.73 -6.44 -1.46
CA PRO A 7 0.93 -5.52 -2.58
C PRO A 7 2.11 -5.89 -3.49
N ALA A 8 3.20 -6.42 -2.92
CA ALA A 8 4.34 -6.90 -3.71
C ALA A 8 4.01 -8.09 -4.65
N GLY A 9 2.82 -8.69 -4.56
CA GLY A 9 2.35 -9.75 -5.46
C GLY A 9 2.93 -11.14 -5.16
N ARG A 10 3.87 -11.25 -4.22
CA ARG A 10 4.58 -12.48 -3.85
C ARG A 10 4.96 -12.49 -2.37
N CYS A 11 5.35 -13.65 -1.87
CA CYS A 11 6.06 -13.74 -0.60
C CYS A 11 7.51 -13.25 -0.76
N GLY A 12 8.06 -12.71 0.33
CA GLY A 12 9.50 -12.48 0.46
C GLY A 12 10.28 -13.79 0.49
N THR A 13 11.58 -13.73 0.22
CA THR A 13 12.51 -14.86 0.39
C THR A 13 13.40 -14.68 1.63
N PRO A 14 13.94 -15.78 2.19
CA PRO A 14 14.86 -15.69 3.33
C PRO A 14 16.10 -14.82 3.07
N GLU A 15 16.60 -14.81 1.83
CA GLU A 15 17.78 -14.03 1.44
C GLU A 15 17.51 -12.52 1.47
N GLU A 16 16.29 -12.10 1.12
CA GLU A 16 15.90 -10.69 1.21
C GLU A 16 15.87 -10.21 2.67
N LEU A 17 15.35 -11.04 3.58
CA LEU A 17 15.37 -10.76 5.02
C LEU A 17 16.80 -10.77 5.57
N ALA A 18 17.65 -11.71 5.13
CA ALA A 18 19.05 -11.80 5.54
C ALA A 18 19.85 -10.56 5.14
N ASN A 19 19.59 -10.01 3.95
CA ASN A 19 20.20 -8.75 3.50
C ASN A 19 19.78 -7.57 4.39
N LEU A 20 18.48 -7.45 4.71
CA LEU A 20 18.00 -6.42 5.64
C LEU A 20 18.65 -6.56 7.02
N ALA A 21 18.66 -7.77 7.58
CA ALA A 21 19.26 -8.04 8.88
C ALA A 21 20.77 -7.72 8.88
N SER A 22 21.48 -8.09 7.82
CA SER A 22 22.91 -7.81 7.66
C SER A 22 23.18 -6.30 7.63
N PHE A 23 22.36 -5.53 6.93
CA PHE A 23 22.46 -4.07 6.93
C PHE A 23 22.17 -3.50 8.32
N VAL A 24 21.07 -3.90 8.96
CA VAL A 24 20.63 -3.40 10.28
C VAL A 24 21.65 -3.70 11.38
N CYS A 25 22.37 -4.82 11.30
CA CYS A 25 23.41 -5.19 12.26
C CYS A 25 24.82 -4.64 11.92
N SER A 26 24.98 -3.91 10.81
CA SER A 26 26.28 -3.40 10.38
C SER A 26 26.61 -2.02 10.96
N ASP A 27 27.87 -1.59 10.83
CA ASP A 27 28.25 -0.23 11.23
C ASP A 27 27.59 0.86 10.36
N TYR A 28 27.09 0.49 9.17
CA TYR A 28 26.36 1.40 8.28
C TYR A 28 25.02 1.86 8.87
N SER A 29 24.45 1.10 9.81
CA SER A 29 23.22 1.43 10.55
C SER A 29 23.50 1.87 11.99
N SER A 30 24.72 2.34 12.29
CA SER A 30 25.16 2.67 13.67
C SER A 30 24.30 3.68 14.44
N TRP A 31 23.46 4.47 13.75
CA TRP A 31 22.52 5.40 14.40
C TRP A 31 21.05 4.93 14.37
N LEU A 32 20.77 3.78 13.73
CA LEU A 32 19.45 3.17 13.70
C LEU A 32 19.20 2.44 15.03
N ASN A 33 18.47 3.09 15.94
CA ASN A 33 18.11 2.55 17.24
C ASN A 33 16.62 2.74 17.54
N GLY A 34 15.99 1.74 18.16
CA GLY A 34 14.56 1.76 18.53
C GLY A 34 13.59 1.69 17.34
N ALA A 35 14.08 1.40 16.14
CA ALA A 35 13.24 1.30 14.95
C ALA A 35 12.50 -0.04 14.88
N ILE A 36 11.26 0.01 14.38
CA ILE A 36 10.48 -1.17 13.99
C ILE A 36 10.38 -1.12 12.46
N ILE A 37 10.82 -2.20 11.80
CA ILE A 37 10.85 -2.28 10.33
C ILE A 37 9.92 -3.42 9.91
N ASP A 38 8.78 -3.06 9.32
CA ASP A 38 7.89 -4.04 8.70
C ASP A 38 8.48 -4.48 7.35
N PHE A 39 8.78 -5.77 7.24
CA PHE A 39 9.35 -6.38 6.04
C PHE A 39 8.40 -7.45 5.48
N ASP A 40 7.28 -7.01 4.91
CA ASP A 40 6.15 -7.88 4.61
C ASP A 40 5.54 -7.66 3.21
N GLY A 41 6.23 -6.91 2.35
CA GLY A 41 5.74 -6.57 1.01
C GLY A 41 4.51 -5.65 1.00
N GLY A 42 4.28 -4.89 2.07
CA GLY A 42 3.17 -3.94 2.23
C GLY A 42 1.91 -4.56 2.84
N GLN A 43 1.99 -5.78 3.36
CA GLN A 43 0.83 -6.54 3.82
C GLN A 43 0.12 -5.89 5.03
N GLN A 44 0.86 -5.43 6.03
CA GLN A 44 0.33 -4.82 7.25
C GLN A 44 -0.45 -3.57 6.90
N TRP A 45 0.13 -2.66 6.10
CA TRP A 45 -0.56 -1.46 5.65
C TRP A 45 -1.82 -1.78 4.83
N PHE A 46 -1.72 -2.72 3.88
CA PHE A 46 -2.81 -3.07 2.97
C PHE A 46 -3.98 -3.76 3.66
N ASN A 47 -3.74 -4.49 4.75
CA ASN A 47 -4.77 -5.23 5.47
C ASN A 47 -5.15 -4.59 6.82
N HIS A 48 -4.60 -3.43 7.16
CA HIS A 48 -4.89 -2.77 8.43
C HIS A 48 -6.36 -2.36 8.50
N GLY A 49 -7.06 -2.67 9.61
CA GLY A 49 -8.50 -2.41 9.75
C GLY A 49 -8.90 -0.93 9.75
N SER A 50 -7.95 -0.01 9.97
CA SER A 50 -8.16 1.43 9.84
C SER A 50 -7.77 2.00 8.47
N SER A 51 -7.20 1.18 7.58
CA SER A 51 -6.92 1.61 6.21
C SER A 51 -8.25 1.81 5.48
N ILE A 52 -8.45 2.99 4.90
CA ILE A 52 -9.70 3.30 4.22
C ILE A 52 -9.67 2.56 2.87
N GLY A 53 -10.35 1.42 2.84
CA GLY A 53 -10.62 0.68 1.61
C GLY A 53 -9.38 0.22 0.85
N ALA A 54 -8.27 -0.08 1.53
CA ALA A 54 -7.09 -0.61 0.87
C ALA A 54 -7.39 -1.90 0.08
N ARG A 55 -8.38 -2.71 0.48
CA ARG A 55 -8.89 -3.81 -0.37
C ARG A 55 -9.96 -3.34 -1.36
N GLU A 56 -10.99 -2.66 -0.85
CA GLU A 56 -12.21 -2.39 -1.60
C GLU A 56 -11.95 -1.39 -2.73
N LEU A 57 -11.24 -0.29 -2.45
CA LEU A 57 -10.92 0.76 -3.41
C LEU A 57 -9.91 0.29 -4.46
N HIS A 58 -8.95 -0.56 -4.08
CA HIS A 58 -7.99 -1.12 -5.03
C HIS A 58 -8.60 -2.16 -5.99
N GLN A 59 -9.75 -2.73 -5.64
CA GLN A 59 -10.49 -3.65 -6.52
C GLN A 59 -11.51 -2.92 -7.40
N MET A 60 -11.73 -1.62 -7.19
CA MET A 60 -12.70 -0.86 -7.98
C MET A 60 -12.24 -0.68 -9.42
N THR A 61 -13.19 -0.81 -10.34
CA THR A 61 -12.97 -0.52 -11.75
C THR A 61 -12.98 0.99 -12.00
N ASN A 62 -12.37 1.42 -13.11
CA ASN A 62 -12.39 2.82 -13.53
C ASN A 62 -13.83 3.33 -13.74
N ASP A 63 -14.75 2.48 -14.20
CA ASP A 63 -16.16 2.85 -14.37
C ASP A 63 -16.84 3.11 -13.02
N ALA A 64 -16.56 2.30 -12.00
CA ALA A 64 -17.08 2.51 -10.66
C ALA A 64 -16.55 3.81 -10.05
N TRP A 65 -15.28 4.15 -10.30
CA TRP A 65 -14.72 5.45 -9.93
C TRP A 65 -15.40 6.62 -10.64
N GLY A 66 -15.70 6.48 -11.94
CA GLY A 66 -16.43 7.48 -12.72
C GLY A 66 -17.80 7.78 -12.13
N GLN A 67 -18.55 6.76 -11.73
CA GLN A 67 -19.88 6.92 -11.10
C GLN A 67 -19.80 7.65 -9.75
N ILE A 68 -18.79 7.35 -8.94
CA ILE A 68 -18.55 8.04 -7.66
C ILE A 68 -18.23 9.51 -7.92
N GLU A 69 -17.35 9.80 -8.88
CA GLU A 69 -16.97 11.16 -9.25
C GLU A 69 -18.19 11.96 -9.72
N ASP A 70 -19.01 11.40 -10.61
CA ASP A 70 -20.22 12.04 -11.13
C ASP A 70 -21.23 12.34 -10.01
N THR A 71 -21.38 11.42 -9.05
CA THR A 71 -22.24 11.61 -7.87
C THR A 71 -21.77 12.77 -6.99
N ILE A 72 -20.45 12.87 -6.74
CA ILE A 72 -19.87 13.96 -5.95
C ILE A 72 -20.00 15.28 -6.69
N ARG A 73 -19.70 15.32 -7.99
CA ARG A 73 -19.80 16.53 -8.80
C ARG A 73 -21.23 17.03 -8.92
N GLY A 74 -22.20 16.13 -9.06
CA GLY A 74 -23.63 16.44 -9.05
C GLY A 74 -24.08 17.17 -7.79
N ARG A 75 -23.44 16.90 -6.64
CA ARG A 75 -23.68 17.63 -5.37
C ARG A 75 -22.92 18.94 -5.26
N THR A 76 -21.80 19.10 -5.96
CA THR A 76 -20.87 20.24 -5.81
C THR A 76 -21.04 21.31 -6.90
N GLY A 77 -21.80 21.02 -7.97
CA GLY A 77 -22.12 21.98 -9.04
C GLY A 77 -20.96 22.36 -9.99
N LYS A 78 -19.77 21.76 -9.84
CA LYS A 78 -18.61 22.03 -10.72
C LYS A 78 -18.52 21.03 -11.87
N ALA A 79 -18.96 21.45 -13.06
CA ALA A 79 -18.81 20.71 -14.31
C ALA A 79 -17.33 20.54 -14.71
N LYS A 80 -17.01 19.48 -15.47
CA LYS A 80 -15.66 19.19 -15.97
C LYS A 80 -15.11 20.40 -16.77
N SER A 81 -14.00 20.96 -16.31
CA SER A 81 -13.19 21.85 -17.15
C SER A 81 -12.59 20.97 -18.25
N LYS A 82 -12.97 21.21 -19.51
CA LYS A 82 -12.30 20.61 -20.67
C LYS A 82 -10.84 21.08 -20.65
N ILE A 83 -9.92 20.14 -20.55
CA ILE A 83 -8.53 20.27 -20.99
C ILE A 83 -8.36 19.25 -22.12
#